data_AF-G2G0U0-F1
#
_entry.id   AF-G2G0U0-F1
#
_cell.length_a   1.000
_cell.length_b   1.000
_cell.length_c   1.000
_cell.angle_alpha   90.00
_cell.angle_beta   90.00
_cell.angle_gamma   90.00
#
_symmetry.space_group_name_H-M   'P 1'
#
loop_
_entity.id
_entity.type
_entity.pdbx_description
1 polymer ?
#
loop_
_entity_poly.entity_id
_entity_poly.type
_entity_poly.pdbx_seq_one_letter_code
_entity_poly.pdbx_strand_id
1 'polypeptide(L)'
;MDGIDCATKLTVSSAQALNKAGILSVGRYLGRNSWKGLTLDEVKAIHDAGMSIFLIWELAPTKRDYFTYTKGVSDAAAAIVEAKYLGAPDGVAIYFTVDYDAQASDMSAIKDYFQGVKDGLGGKYLMGVYGSYAVMQAIKADRYFQTYAWSGGKKAPNHIYQYSNDVSV
;
A
#
# COMPACT_ATOMS: atom_id res chain seq x y z
N MET A 1 6.33 13.11 10.49
CA MET A 1 6.91 11.77 10.64
C MET A 1 7.31 11.34 9.25
N ASP A 2 8.57 10.97 9.06
CA ASP A 2 9.06 10.56 7.76
C ASP A 2 8.98 9.04 7.65
N GLY A 3 8.66 8.58 6.44
CA GLY A 3 8.51 7.19 6.12
C GLY A 3 9.00 6.90 4.71
N ILE A 4 9.34 5.65 4.46
CA ILE A 4 9.68 5.15 3.12
C ILE A 4 8.73 4.02 2.77
N ASP A 5 8.61 3.70 1.49
CA ASP A 5 8.28 2.34 1.05
C ASP A 5 9.49 1.78 0.28
N CYS A 6 9.70 0.47 0.33
CA CYS A 6 10.80 -0.16 -0.40
C CYS A 6 10.41 -1.57 -0.82
N ALA A 7 10.89 -2.01 -1.99
CA ALA A 7 10.72 -3.40 -2.43
C ALA A 7 11.76 -4.33 -1.79
N THR A 8 12.97 -3.80 -1.53
CA THR A 8 14.08 -4.52 -0.89
C THR A 8 13.71 -4.90 0.54
N LYS A 9 13.91 -6.18 0.88
CA LYS A 9 13.69 -6.69 2.24
C LYS A 9 14.68 -6.06 3.21
N LEU A 10 14.19 -5.62 4.35
CA LEU A 10 14.99 -5.09 5.44
C LEU A 10 15.55 -6.22 6.31
N THR A 11 16.84 -6.12 6.59
CA THR A 11 17.54 -6.84 7.66
C THR A 11 17.50 -6.03 8.96
N VAL A 12 17.88 -6.66 10.07
CA VAL A 12 18.10 -5.98 11.37
C VAL A 12 18.99 -4.74 11.22
N SER A 13 20.12 -4.86 10.51
CA SER A 13 21.05 -3.75 10.33
C SER A 13 20.47 -2.61 9.49
N SER A 14 19.76 -2.92 8.40
CA SER A 14 19.13 -1.89 7.56
C SER A 14 17.96 -1.20 8.28
N ALA A 15 17.17 -1.93 9.07
CA ALA A 15 16.08 -1.35 9.85
C ALA A 15 16.61 -0.38 10.94
N GLN A 16 17.68 -0.76 11.63
CA GLN A 16 18.35 0.12 12.59
C GLN A 16 18.95 1.37 11.93
N ALA A 17 19.54 1.22 10.74
CA ALA A 17 20.09 2.34 9.99
C ALA A 17 18.99 3.34 9.59
N LEU A 18 17.84 2.85 9.10
CA LEU A 18 16.68 3.68 8.77
C LEU A 18 16.16 4.44 9.98
N ASN A 19 15.98 3.76 11.12
CA ASN A 19 15.53 4.43 12.35
C ASN A 19 16.52 5.52 12.79
N LYS A 20 17.83 5.23 12.75
CA LYS A 20 18.88 6.22 13.08
C LYS A 20 18.88 7.41 12.12
N ALA A 21 18.46 7.23 10.88
CA ALA A 21 18.27 8.28 9.89
C ALA A 21 16.96 9.06 10.06
N GLY A 22 16.14 8.74 11.06
CA GLY A 22 14.88 9.43 11.36
C GLY A 22 13.66 8.88 10.63
N ILE A 23 13.78 7.75 9.93
CA ILE A 23 12.65 7.04 9.33
C ILE A 23 11.92 6.27 10.42
N LEU A 24 10.65 6.56 10.62
CA LEU A 24 9.85 5.96 11.70
C LEU A 24 8.75 5.03 11.20
N SER A 25 8.50 5.00 9.89
CA SER A 25 7.51 4.11 9.29
C SER A 25 7.98 3.57 7.94
N VAL A 26 7.70 2.29 7.68
CA VAL A 26 8.10 1.61 6.44
C VAL A 26 6.89 0.95 5.77
N GLY A 27 6.68 1.26 4.50
CA GLY A 27 5.71 0.63 3.62
C GLY A 27 6.26 -0.66 3.05
N ARG A 28 5.58 -1.78 3.30
CA ARG A 28 6.04 -3.10 2.87
C ARG A 28 4.92 -3.90 2.21
N TYR A 29 5.32 -4.69 1.21
CA TYR A 29 4.40 -5.37 0.31
C TYR A 29 3.91 -6.70 0.89
N LEU A 30 2.61 -6.93 0.89
CA LEU A 30 2.02 -8.23 1.17
C LEU A 30 2.28 -9.21 0.02
N GLY A 31 2.25 -10.51 0.34
CA GLY A 31 2.43 -11.60 -0.62
C GLY A 31 3.74 -12.36 -0.42
N ARG A 32 3.73 -13.35 0.47
CA ARG A 32 4.92 -14.14 0.87
C ARG A 32 5.67 -14.86 -0.26
N ASN A 33 4.99 -15.11 -1.38
CA ASN A 33 5.58 -15.75 -2.56
C ASN A 33 6.21 -14.74 -3.55
N SER A 34 6.12 -13.45 -3.24
CA SER A 34 6.73 -12.37 -4.01
C SER A 34 8.15 -12.11 -3.55
N TRP A 35 9.04 -11.77 -4.49
CA TRP A 35 10.41 -11.37 -4.16
C TRP A 35 10.46 -10.13 -3.26
N LYS A 36 9.48 -9.22 -3.37
CA LYS A 36 9.33 -8.02 -2.54
C LYS A 36 8.48 -8.22 -1.28
N GLY A 37 7.89 -9.41 -1.09
CA GLY A 37 6.95 -9.72 -0.03
C GLY A 37 7.57 -9.65 1.36
N LEU A 38 6.88 -9.00 2.29
CA LEU A 38 7.23 -8.88 3.71
C LEU A 38 7.29 -10.27 4.37
N THR A 39 8.28 -10.49 5.22
CA THR A 39 8.45 -11.75 5.99
C THR A 39 8.29 -11.52 7.49
N LEU A 40 8.07 -12.59 8.26
CA LEU A 40 7.98 -12.52 9.73
C LEU A 40 9.29 -12.01 10.37
N ASP A 41 10.44 -12.44 9.87
CA ASP A 41 11.75 -11.97 10.34
C ASP A 41 11.93 -10.46 10.07
N GLU A 42 11.46 -9.99 8.92
CA GLU A 42 11.49 -8.58 8.56
C GLU A 42 10.53 -7.75 9.43
N VAL A 43 9.31 -8.24 9.69
CA VAL A 43 8.37 -7.61 10.66
C VAL A 43 9.04 -7.44 12.02
N LYS A 44 9.69 -8.50 12.52
CA LYS A 44 10.40 -8.44 13.79
C LYS A 44 11.54 -7.42 13.75
N ALA A 45 12.37 -7.44 12.71
CA ALA A 45 13.48 -6.50 12.56
C ALA A 45 13.03 -5.04 12.55
N ILE A 46 11.94 -4.72 11.86
CA ILE A 46 11.38 -3.36 11.78
C ILE A 46 10.83 -2.90 13.14
N HIS A 47 10.05 -3.75 13.81
CA HIS A 47 9.50 -3.42 15.13
C HIS A 47 10.57 -3.32 16.21
N ASP A 48 11.56 -4.22 16.24
CA ASP A 48 12.69 -4.17 17.18
C ASP A 48 13.54 -2.90 16.99
N ALA A 49 13.60 -2.38 15.76
CA ALA A 49 14.22 -1.09 15.45
C ALA A 49 13.36 0.12 15.86
N GLY A 50 12.14 -0.08 16.36
CA GLY A 50 11.24 0.99 16.83
C GLY A 50 10.47 1.69 15.72
N MET A 51 10.32 1.08 14.54
CA MET A 51 9.56 1.64 13.42
C MET A 51 8.19 0.96 13.27
N SER A 52 7.22 1.67 12.68
CA SER A 52 5.92 1.11 12.29
C SER A 52 5.92 0.58 10.86
N ILE A 53 4.98 -0.33 10.56
CA ILE A 53 4.76 -0.87 9.21
C ILE A 53 3.39 -0.42 8.70
N PHE A 54 3.32 -0.02 7.43
CA PHE A 54 2.05 0.03 6.70
C PHE A 54 2.07 -0.96 5.52
N LEU A 55 0.92 -1.59 5.27
CA LEU A 55 0.82 -2.74 4.36
C LEU A 55 0.38 -2.30 2.97
N ILE A 56 1.09 -2.77 1.95
CA ILE A 56 0.81 -2.46 0.54
C ILE A 56 0.40 -3.74 -0.18
N TRP A 57 -0.72 -3.71 -0.90
CA TRP A 57 -1.13 -4.78 -1.81
C TRP A 57 -0.93 -4.34 -3.26
N GLU A 58 0.12 -4.86 -3.88
CA GLU A 58 0.50 -4.55 -5.26
C GLU A 58 0.99 -5.79 -6.00
N LEU A 59 0.14 -6.31 -6.88
CA LEU A 59 0.49 -7.38 -7.80
C LEU A 59 0.93 -6.81 -9.16
N ALA A 60 0.00 -6.59 -10.08
CA ALA A 60 0.25 -5.94 -11.36
C ALA A 60 -0.86 -4.92 -11.74
N PRO A 61 -1.21 -3.96 -10.87
CA PRO A 61 -2.29 -3.00 -11.10
C PRO A 61 -1.85 -1.83 -12.02
N THR A 62 -1.21 -2.17 -13.14
CA THR A 62 -0.53 -1.21 -14.04
C THR A 62 -1.32 -0.91 -15.31
N LYS A 63 -2.56 -1.41 -15.41
CA LYS A 63 -3.46 -1.18 -16.54
C LYS A 63 -4.92 -1.39 -16.15
N ARG A 64 -5.84 -0.72 -16.86
CA ARG A 64 -7.29 -0.76 -16.65
C ARG A 64 -7.87 -2.16 -16.47
N ASP A 65 -7.43 -3.15 -17.25
CA ASP A 65 -7.99 -4.51 -17.21
C ASP A 65 -7.72 -5.28 -15.93
N TYR A 66 -6.78 -4.81 -15.10
CA TYR A 66 -6.61 -5.34 -13.75
C TYR A 66 -7.84 -5.06 -12.87
N PHE A 67 -8.51 -3.94 -13.12
CA PHE A 67 -9.51 -3.39 -12.22
C PHE A 67 -10.91 -3.91 -12.58
N THR A 68 -11.29 -5.00 -11.92
CA THR A 68 -12.66 -5.54 -11.93
C THR A 68 -13.13 -5.76 -10.51
N TYR A 69 -14.45 -5.73 -10.28
CA TYR A 69 -15.04 -6.09 -8.99
C TYR A 69 -14.54 -7.45 -8.47
N THR A 70 -14.57 -8.48 -9.32
CA THR A 70 -14.16 -9.85 -8.93
C THR A 70 -12.68 -9.92 -8.55
N LYS A 71 -11.82 -9.17 -9.25
CA LYS A 71 -10.41 -9.03 -8.86
C LYS A 71 -10.28 -8.38 -7.49
N GLY A 72 -11.03 -7.29 -7.24
CA GLY A 72 -11.03 -6.58 -5.96
C GLY A 72 -11.41 -7.49 -4.79
N VAL A 73 -12.46 -8.29 -4.94
CA VAL A 73 -12.87 -9.27 -3.92
C VAL A 73 -11.76 -10.30 -3.67
N SER A 74 -11.17 -10.86 -4.72
CA SER A 74 -10.11 -11.88 -4.61
C SER A 74 -8.83 -11.32 -3.98
N ASP A 75 -8.47 -10.08 -4.32
CA ASP A 75 -7.31 -9.38 -3.79
C ASP A 75 -7.48 -9.07 -2.31
N ALA A 76 -8.66 -8.59 -1.90
CA ALA A 76 -8.96 -8.34 -0.51
C ALA A 76 -8.88 -9.62 0.33
N ALA A 77 -9.45 -10.72 -0.16
CA ALA A 77 -9.37 -12.02 0.52
C ALA A 77 -7.92 -12.50 0.67
N ALA A 78 -7.10 -12.40 -0.37
CA ALA A 78 -5.69 -12.77 -0.32
C ALA A 78 -4.88 -11.85 0.60
N ALA A 79 -5.13 -10.53 0.55
CA ALA A 79 -4.48 -9.56 1.42
C ALA A 79 -4.78 -9.82 2.90
N ILE A 80 -6.03 -10.19 3.24
CA ILE A 80 -6.39 -10.59 4.61
C ILE A 80 -5.57 -11.80 5.07
N VAL A 81 -5.41 -12.82 4.22
CA VAL A 81 -4.64 -14.03 4.57
C VAL A 81 -3.17 -13.68 4.84
N GLU A 82 -2.57 -12.84 4.00
CA GLU A 82 -1.19 -12.38 4.17
C GLU A 82 -1.01 -11.51 5.41
N ALA A 83 -1.89 -10.53 5.62
CA ALA A 83 -1.85 -9.63 6.78
C ALA A 83 -1.95 -10.41 8.10
N LYS A 84 -2.89 -11.37 8.18
CA LYS A 84 -3.04 -12.23 9.36
C LYS A 84 -1.84 -13.11 9.62
N TYR A 85 -1.27 -13.69 8.56
CA TYR A 85 -0.07 -14.51 8.68
C TYR A 85 1.11 -13.71 9.26
N LEU A 86 1.23 -12.43 8.90
CA LEU A 86 2.24 -11.52 9.41
C LEU A 86 1.91 -10.94 10.80
N GLY A 87 0.78 -11.33 11.39
CA GLY A 87 0.35 -10.85 12.71
C GLY A 87 -0.20 -9.42 12.71
N ALA A 88 -0.60 -8.89 11.55
CA ALA A 88 -1.18 -7.55 11.49
C ALA A 88 -2.55 -7.53 12.19
N PRO A 89 -2.76 -6.65 13.18
CA PRO A 89 -4.00 -6.60 13.94
C PRO A 89 -5.16 -6.10 13.06
N ASP A 90 -6.38 -6.56 13.36
CA ASP A 90 -7.60 -6.06 12.71
C ASP A 90 -7.70 -4.52 12.86
N GLY A 91 -8.32 -3.86 11.87
CA GLY A 91 -8.52 -2.41 11.87
C GLY A 91 -7.33 -1.58 11.38
N VAL A 92 -6.18 -2.18 11.05
CA VAL A 92 -5.14 -1.46 10.31
C VAL A 92 -5.51 -1.32 8.82
N ALA A 93 -4.87 -0.39 8.12
CA ALA A 93 -5.10 -0.20 6.70
C ALA A 93 -4.21 -1.10 5.84
N ILE A 94 -4.79 -1.61 4.75
CA ILE A 94 -4.06 -2.22 3.64
C ILE A 94 -4.26 -1.31 2.43
N TYR A 95 -3.16 -0.83 1.84
CA TYR A 95 -3.19 0.07 0.70
C TYR A 95 -3.15 -0.73 -0.60
N PHE A 96 -4.29 -0.80 -1.29
CA PHE A 96 -4.39 -1.42 -2.61
C PHE A 96 -4.02 -0.38 -3.68
N THR A 97 -3.20 -0.76 -4.65
CA THR A 97 -2.52 0.19 -5.52
C THR A 97 -3.19 0.35 -6.88
N VAL A 98 -3.21 1.60 -7.37
CA VAL A 98 -3.41 1.97 -8.79
C VAL A 98 -2.08 2.55 -9.26
N ASP A 99 -1.24 1.70 -9.85
CA ASP A 99 0.18 2.00 -10.08
C ASP A 99 0.48 2.31 -11.55
N TYR A 100 -0.24 3.30 -12.09
CA TYR A 100 -0.03 3.84 -13.43
C TYR A 100 -0.73 5.21 -13.57
N ASP A 101 -0.45 5.90 -14.68
CA ASP A 101 -1.14 7.12 -15.08
C ASP A 101 -2.58 6.83 -15.52
N ALA A 102 -3.46 6.53 -14.55
CA ALA A 102 -4.86 6.19 -14.79
C ALA A 102 -5.63 7.39 -15.39
N GLN A 103 -6.21 7.17 -16.56
CA GLN A 103 -6.96 8.20 -17.28
C GLN A 103 -8.41 8.26 -16.79
N ALA A 104 -9.12 9.33 -17.15
CA ALA A 104 -10.53 9.50 -16.79
C ALA A 104 -11.41 8.32 -17.26
N SER A 105 -11.06 7.70 -18.40
CA SER A 105 -11.72 6.50 -18.94
C SER A 105 -11.60 5.26 -18.05
N ASP A 106 -10.58 5.20 -17.19
CA ASP A 106 -10.27 4.03 -16.37
C ASP A 106 -11.01 4.06 -15.03
N MET A 107 -11.50 5.24 -14.63
CA MET A 107 -12.06 5.48 -13.30
C MET A 107 -13.31 4.66 -12.99
N SER A 108 -14.09 4.27 -13.99
CA SER A 108 -15.23 3.38 -13.79
C SER A 108 -14.78 1.97 -13.35
N ALA A 109 -13.77 1.42 -14.01
CA ALA A 109 -13.18 0.11 -13.70
C ALA A 109 -12.46 0.13 -12.34
N ILE A 110 -11.71 1.21 -12.05
CA ILE A 110 -11.03 1.39 -10.77
C ILE A 110 -12.05 1.47 -9.62
N LYS A 111 -13.16 2.21 -9.79
CA LYS A 111 -14.25 2.25 -8.80
C LYS A 111 -14.86 0.87 -8.56
N ASP A 112 -15.10 0.11 -9.62
CA ASP A 112 -15.64 -1.25 -9.55
C ASP A 112 -14.71 -2.18 -8.76
N TYR A 113 -13.41 -2.11 -9.03
CA TYR A 113 -12.39 -2.83 -8.25
C TYR A 113 -12.41 -2.46 -6.78
N PHE A 114 -12.40 -1.17 -6.42
CA PHE A 114 -12.39 -0.75 -5.02
C PHE A 114 -13.70 -1.05 -4.29
N GLN A 115 -14.83 -1.10 -4.99
CA GLN A 115 -16.06 -1.63 -4.41
C GLN A 115 -15.89 -3.12 -4.04
N GLY A 116 -15.32 -3.93 -4.94
CA GLY A 116 -14.98 -5.32 -4.65
C GLY A 116 -13.98 -5.49 -3.51
N VAL A 117 -12.97 -4.61 -3.42
CA VAL A 117 -12.01 -4.60 -2.30
C VAL A 117 -12.74 -4.35 -0.98
N LYS A 118 -13.59 -3.32 -0.92
CA LYS A 118 -14.36 -2.99 0.28
C LYS A 118 -15.21 -4.16 0.75
N ASP A 119 -15.93 -4.79 -0.16
CA ASP A 119 -16.81 -5.91 0.13
C ASP A 119 -16.01 -7.16 0.57
N GLY A 120 -14.88 -7.43 -0.10
CA GLY A 120 -13.99 -8.54 0.26
C GLY A 120 -13.27 -8.33 1.60
N LEU A 121 -12.96 -7.09 1.98
CA LEU A 121 -12.38 -6.78 3.28
C LEU A 121 -13.37 -7.01 4.43
N GLY A 122 -14.67 -6.83 4.17
CA GLY A 122 -15.74 -7.08 5.15
C GLY A 122 -15.57 -6.31 6.46
N GLY A 123 -14.91 -5.15 6.42
CA GLY A 123 -14.61 -4.33 7.60
C GLY A 123 -13.51 -4.85 8.52
N LYS A 124 -12.81 -5.94 8.19
CA LYS A 124 -11.70 -6.48 9.01
C LYS A 124 -10.47 -5.58 9.01
N TYR A 125 -10.13 -5.03 7.86
CA TYR A 125 -9.07 -4.04 7.67
C TYR A 125 -9.66 -2.80 7.00
N LEU A 126 -9.04 -1.65 7.23
CA LEU A 126 -9.40 -0.41 6.56
C LEU A 126 -8.96 -0.46 5.09
N MET A 127 -9.83 0.00 4.19
CA MET A 127 -9.50 0.09 2.77
C MET A 127 -8.63 1.32 2.54
N GLY A 128 -7.33 1.09 2.37
CA GLY A 128 -6.38 2.08 1.89
C GLY A 128 -6.28 2.09 0.38
N VAL A 129 -6.10 3.26 -0.22
CA VAL A 129 -5.87 3.43 -1.65
C VAL A 129 -4.51 4.06 -1.89
N TYR A 130 -3.71 3.48 -2.77
CA TYR A 130 -2.57 4.16 -3.38
C TYR A 130 -2.88 4.57 -4.82
N GLY A 131 -2.46 5.77 -5.22
CA GLY A 131 -2.59 6.24 -6.60
C GLY A 131 -2.40 7.74 -6.77
N SER A 132 -2.70 8.23 -7.97
CA SER A 132 -2.58 9.65 -8.31
C SER A 132 -3.66 10.50 -7.64
N TYR A 133 -3.50 11.83 -7.70
CA TYR A 133 -4.53 12.79 -7.28
C TYR A 133 -5.91 12.47 -7.88
N ALA A 134 -5.98 12.06 -9.15
CA ALA A 134 -7.25 11.71 -9.79
C ALA A 134 -7.91 10.48 -9.11
N VAL A 135 -7.11 9.49 -8.72
CA VAL A 135 -7.59 8.32 -7.97
C VAL A 135 -8.08 8.73 -6.59
N MET A 136 -7.34 9.59 -5.87
CA MET A 136 -7.76 10.11 -4.55
C MET A 136 -9.13 10.80 -4.61
N GLN A 137 -9.41 11.53 -5.70
CA GLN A 137 -10.70 12.20 -5.90
C GLN A 137 -11.83 11.25 -6.32
N ALA A 138 -11.49 10.15 -6.99
CA ALA A 138 -12.47 9.22 -7.55
C ALA A 138 -12.97 8.18 -6.54
N ILE A 139 -12.13 7.77 -5.59
CA ILE A 139 -12.40 6.65 -4.69
C ILE A 139 -12.71 7.15 -3.28
N LYS A 140 -13.79 6.65 -2.68
CA LYS A 140 -14.10 6.87 -1.27
C LYS A 140 -13.43 5.77 -0.44
N ALA A 141 -12.33 6.09 0.20
CA ALA A 141 -11.53 5.17 0.99
C ALA A 141 -11.43 5.60 2.46
N ASP A 142 -11.05 4.64 3.32
CA ASP A 142 -10.78 4.89 4.73
C ASP A 142 -9.43 5.58 4.91
N ARG A 143 -8.44 5.22 4.08
CA ARG A 143 -7.08 5.80 4.07
C ARG A 143 -6.60 6.09 2.65
N TYR A 144 -5.73 7.09 2.53
CA TYR A 144 -5.22 7.59 1.25
C TYR A 144 -3.71 7.70 1.28
N PHE A 145 -3.06 7.03 0.34
CA PHE A 145 -1.63 7.09 0.06
C PHE A 145 -1.43 7.67 -1.35
N GLN A 146 -1.23 8.98 -1.43
CA GLN A 146 -1.09 9.65 -2.72
C GLN A 146 0.36 9.60 -3.23
N THR A 147 0.56 9.26 -4.49
CA THR A 147 1.85 9.46 -5.18
C THR A 147 1.93 10.83 -5.86
N TYR A 148 3.09 11.47 -5.83
CA TYR A 148 3.38 12.64 -6.66
C TYR A 148 3.38 12.30 -8.15
N ALA A 149 3.72 11.05 -8.50
CA ALA A 149 3.67 10.56 -9.86
C ALA A 149 2.24 10.64 -10.39
N TRP A 150 2.08 11.09 -11.64
CA TRP A 150 0.79 11.22 -12.33
C TRP A 150 -0.23 12.16 -11.63
N SER A 151 0.19 12.88 -10.58
CA SER A 151 -0.67 13.84 -9.87
C SER A 151 -0.61 15.25 -10.45
N GLY A 152 0.28 15.51 -11.42
CA GLY A 152 0.40 16.81 -12.06
C GLY A 152 0.65 17.96 -11.07
N GLY A 153 1.40 17.69 -9.99
CA GLY A 153 1.68 18.65 -8.92
C GLY A 153 0.54 18.90 -7.93
N LYS A 154 -0.63 18.28 -8.11
CA LYS A 154 -1.79 18.43 -7.21
C LYS A 154 -1.67 17.52 -5.99
N LYS A 155 -2.27 17.95 -4.88
CA LYS A 155 -2.37 17.16 -3.64
C LYS A 155 -3.81 17.18 -3.13
N ALA A 156 -4.33 16.01 -2.80
CA ALA A 156 -5.58 15.84 -2.08
C ALA A 156 -5.29 15.71 -0.58
N PRO A 157 -6.27 15.89 0.32
CA PRO A 157 -6.14 15.42 1.69
C PRO A 157 -5.74 13.95 1.70
N ASN A 158 -4.61 13.64 2.33
CA ASN A 158 -4.04 12.30 2.33
C ASN A 158 -3.49 11.94 3.72
N HIS A 159 -3.27 10.65 3.92
CA HIS A 159 -2.65 10.12 5.13
C HIS A 159 -1.16 9.86 4.92
N ILE A 160 -0.78 9.48 3.70
CA ILE A 160 0.59 9.27 3.25
C ILE A 160 0.74 9.99 1.91
N TYR A 161 1.86 10.69 1.73
CA TYR A 161 2.22 11.33 0.46
C TYR A 161 3.63 10.88 0.05
N GLN A 162 3.73 10.08 -1.02
CA GLN A 162 5.01 9.78 -1.65
C GLN A 162 5.40 10.99 -2.49
N TYR A 163 6.52 11.64 -2.14
CA TYR A 163 6.97 12.89 -2.76
C TYR A 163 8.23 12.75 -3.61
N SER A 164 8.90 11.60 -3.54
CA SER A 164 10.12 11.28 -4.29
C SER A 164 10.30 9.76 -4.35
N ASN A 165 10.97 9.27 -5.40
CA ASN A 165 11.34 7.86 -5.56
C ASN A 165 12.86 7.73 -5.66
N ASP A 166 13.35 6.48 -5.57
CA ASP A 166 14.76 6.11 -5.76
C ASP A 166 15.74 6.84 -4.83
N VAL A 167 15.27 7.12 -3.60
CA VAL A 167 16.07 7.78 -2.56
C VAL A 167 16.93 6.74 -1.83
N SER A 168 18.22 7.06 -1.66
CA SER A 168 19.10 6.36 -0.73
C SER A 168 19.13 7.11 0.60
N VAL A 169 18.88 6.39 1.70
CA VAL A 169 18.84 6.93 3.07
C VAL A 169 20.10 6.54 3.83
#